data_AF-A0ABC8TJ68-F1
#
_entry.id   AF-A0ABC8TJ68-F1
#
_cell.length_a   1.000
_cell.length_b   1.000
_cell.length_c   1.000
_cell.angle_alpha   90.00
_cell.angle_beta   90.00
_cell.angle_gamma   90.00
#
_symmetry.space_group_name_H-M   'P 1'
#
loop_
_entity.id
_entity.type
_entity.pdbx_description
1 polymer ?
#
loop_
_entity_poly.entity_id
_entity_poly.type
_entity_poly.pdbx_seq_one_letter_code
_entity_poly.pdbx_strand_id
1 'polypeptide(L)'
;MATSSSLTLSQAILARSISRHGSSSSSQERVSLPSFSGLKSTSPPSSRTTTHRRRVAATTHQAIRASASVETLEKTTDVALVKKSINTIRFLAIDAVEKANSGHPGLPMGCAPMGHILYDEVMKYNPKNPYWFNRDRFVLSAGHGCMLQYALMHLAGYDSVQEEDLRSFRQWGSKTPGHPENFETPGVEVTTGPLGQGIANAVGLALAEKHLAARFNKPDSEIVDHYT
;
A
#
# COMPACT_ATOMS: atom_id res chain seq x y z
N MET A 1 6.28 -25.80 -58.76
CA MET A 1 5.60 -27.03 -59.19
C MET A 1 5.26 -27.82 -57.94
N ALA A 2 3.99 -28.25 -57.84
CA ALA A 2 3.39 -29.21 -56.91
C ALA A 2 3.41 -28.84 -55.40
N THR A 3 2.32 -28.33 -54.79
CA THR A 3 1.07 -29.05 -54.35
C THR A 3 1.38 -30.03 -53.20
N SER A 4 0.67 -30.13 -52.08
CA SER A 4 -0.68 -29.67 -51.70
C SER A 4 -1.06 -30.30 -50.35
N SER A 5 -1.89 -29.59 -49.57
CA SER A 5 -3.02 -30.12 -48.77
C SER A 5 -2.75 -30.94 -47.49
N SER A 6 -3.59 -30.98 -46.45
CA SER A 6 -4.73 -30.20 -45.90
C SER A 6 -5.40 -31.11 -44.84
N LEU A 7 -6.26 -30.54 -43.95
CA LEU A 7 -7.36 -31.19 -43.20
C LEU A 7 -6.96 -31.99 -41.92
N THR A 8 -7.69 -32.04 -40.79
CA THR A 8 -8.80 -31.32 -40.12
C THR A 8 -8.98 -31.98 -38.74
N LEU A 9 -9.30 -31.22 -37.68
CA LEU A 9 -10.58 -31.22 -36.93
C LEU A 9 -10.95 -32.51 -36.13
N SER A 10 -10.97 -32.32 -34.79
CA SER A 10 -11.99 -32.74 -33.80
C SER A 10 -12.49 -34.20 -33.66
N GLN A 11 -12.72 -34.53 -32.37
CA GLN A 11 -13.60 -35.55 -31.73
C GLN A 11 -12.79 -36.62 -30.97
N ALA A 12 -13.04 -36.91 -29.69
CA ALA A 12 -14.26 -37.47 -29.07
C ALA A 12 -14.15 -37.32 -27.51
N ILE A 13 -15.15 -36.88 -26.72
CA ILE A 13 -16.50 -37.42 -26.38
C ILE A 13 -16.53 -38.36 -25.15
N LEU A 14 -17.27 -37.91 -24.11
CA LEU A 14 -18.10 -38.63 -23.09
C LEU A 14 -17.43 -39.63 -22.10
N ALA A 15 -17.89 -39.92 -20.88
CA ALA A 15 -19.02 -39.51 -20.02
C ALA A 15 -18.98 -40.21 -18.63
N ARG A 16 -19.70 -39.62 -17.64
CA ARG A 16 -20.42 -40.22 -16.46
C ARG A 16 -19.57 -40.85 -15.32
N SER A 17 -19.95 -40.88 -14.03
CA SER A 17 -21.23 -40.77 -13.30
C SER A 17 -21.04 -40.16 -11.89
N ILE A 18 -21.85 -39.22 -11.40
CA ILE A 18 -23.01 -39.39 -10.48
C ILE A 18 -22.89 -40.51 -9.43
N SER A 19 -22.88 -40.11 -8.15
CA SER A 19 -23.63 -40.78 -7.07
C SER A 19 -24.12 -39.73 -6.06
N ARG A 20 -25.38 -39.89 -5.61
CA ARG A 20 -26.13 -39.06 -4.64
C ARG A 20 -26.30 -39.84 -3.33
N HIS A 21 -26.35 -39.13 -2.21
CA HIS A 21 -27.20 -39.30 -1.00
C HIS A 21 -26.48 -38.63 0.19
N GLY A 22 -27.09 -37.94 1.15
CA GLY A 22 -28.47 -37.59 1.48
C GLY A 22 -28.51 -36.93 2.87
N SER A 23 -29.34 -35.88 2.99
CA SER A 23 -30.13 -35.40 4.16
C SER A 23 -29.54 -35.24 5.58
N SER A 24 -29.53 -33.97 6.00
CA SER A 24 -30.15 -33.34 7.21
C SER A 24 -29.82 -33.84 8.63
N SER A 25 -29.41 -32.92 9.50
CA SER A 25 -30.27 -32.43 10.60
C SER A 25 -29.62 -31.27 11.36
N SER A 26 -30.48 -30.35 11.80
CA SER A 26 -30.21 -29.17 12.60
C SER A 26 -29.90 -29.49 14.06
N SER A 27 -28.96 -28.78 14.67
CA SER A 27 -28.89 -28.65 16.13
C SER A 27 -28.48 -27.22 16.48
N GLN A 28 -29.41 -26.49 17.10
CA GLN A 28 -29.18 -25.20 17.70
C GLN A 28 -28.52 -25.41 19.07
N GLU A 29 -27.26 -25.03 19.21
CA GLU A 29 -26.63 -24.88 20.52
C GLU A 29 -26.66 -23.41 20.95
N ARG A 30 -27.35 -23.16 22.07
CA ARG A 30 -27.55 -21.86 22.68
C ARG A 30 -26.44 -21.67 23.72
N VAL A 31 -25.46 -20.83 23.41
CA VAL A 31 -24.34 -20.51 24.31
C VAL A 31 -24.79 -19.42 25.30
N SER A 32 -24.78 -19.74 26.59
CA SER A 32 -25.07 -18.82 27.70
C SER A 32 -23.77 -18.19 28.23
N LEU A 33 -23.74 -16.85 28.30
CA LEU A 33 -22.66 -16.08 28.94
C LEU A 33 -23.01 -15.79 30.41
N PRO A 34 -22.06 -15.93 31.35
CA PRO A 34 -22.27 -15.47 32.72
C PRO A 34 -22.09 -13.95 32.84
N SER A 35 -23.03 -13.32 33.56
CA SER A 35 -23.03 -11.94 34.01
C SER A 35 -22.04 -11.77 35.16
N PHE A 36 -21.18 -10.75 35.10
CA PHE A 36 -20.33 -10.34 36.23
C PHE A 36 -20.62 -8.88 36.56
N SER A 37 -21.15 -8.64 37.75
CA SER A 37 -21.49 -7.33 38.30
C SER A 37 -20.72 -7.09 39.60
N GLY A 38 -20.20 -5.87 39.77
CA GLY A 38 -19.61 -5.37 41.01
C GLY A 38 -18.07 -5.40 41.05
N LEU A 39 -17.35 -4.45 41.66
CA LEU A 39 -17.70 -3.34 42.55
C LEU A 39 -16.53 -2.33 42.58
N LYS A 40 -16.90 -1.04 42.53
CA LYS A 40 -16.44 0.10 43.34
C LYS A 40 -14.95 0.49 43.41
N SER A 41 -14.71 1.62 42.74
CA SER A 41 -13.79 2.71 43.11
C SER A 41 -13.76 3.04 44.61
N THR A 42 -12.56 3.15 45.18
CA THR A 42 -12.31 3.83 46.46
C THR A 42 -11.04 4.69 46.37
N SER A 43 -11.22 5.99 46.54
CA SER A 43 -10.23 7.01 46.97
C SER A 43 -10.78 7.57 48.29
N PRO A 44 -10.00 7.92 49.34
CA PRO A 44 -9.20 9.18 49.41
C PRO A 44 -8.05 9.07 50.50
N PRO A 45 -7.52 10.10 51.21
CA PRO A 45 -7.71 11.56 51.13
C PRO A 45 -6.44 12.46 51.18
N SER A 46 -6.73 13.73 50.91
CA SER A 46 -5.92 14.93 51.10
C SER A 46 -5.54 15.23 52.55
N SER A 47 -4.36 15.81 52.76
CA SER A 47 -4.01 16.55 53.98
C SER A 47 -3.63 18.01 53.66
N ARG A 48 -4.19 18.94 54.44
CA ARG A 48 -3.87 20.37 54.52
C ARG A 48 -3.10 20.60 55.83
N THR A 49 -2.00 21.36 55.80
CA THR A 49 -1.63 22.26 56.91
C THR A 49 -0.63 23.34 56.49
N THR A 50 -1.11 24.58 56.54
CA THR A 50 -0.52 25.83 57.09
C THR A 50 0.98 26.14 56.99
N THR A 51 1.26 27.20 56.23
CA THR A 51 2.08 28.40 56.53
C THR A 51 3.33 28.28 57.42
N HIS A 52 4.50 28.49 56.79
CA HIS A 52 5.58 29.29 57.35
C HIS A 52 6.25 30.14 56.27
N ARG A 53 6.21 31.46 56.47
CA ARG A 53 6.81 32.48 55.61
C ARG A 53 8.32 32.52 55.91
N ARG A 54 9.15 32.17 54.93
CA ARG A 54 10.60 32.38 54.99
C ARG A 54 11.07 33.05 53.69
N ARG A 55 11.46 34.32 53.78
CA ARG A 55 12.12 35.08 52.71
C ARG A 55 13.49 34.47 52.45
N VAL A 56 13.76 34.08 51.20
CA VAL A 56 15.13 33.90 50.68
C VAL A 56 15.17 34.37 49.22
N ALA A 57 16.19 35.18 48.95
CA ALA A 57 16.74 35.76 47.73
C ALA A 57 16.06 35.51 46.37
N ALA A 58 15.92 36.59 45.60
CA ALA A 58 15.60 36.58 44.18
C ALA A 58 16.75 35.90 43.39
N THR A 59 16.51 34.68 42.94
CA THR A 59 17.27 34.03 41.88
C THR A 59 16.64 34.41 40.54
N THR A 60 17.40 35.12 39.73
CA THR A 60 17.11 35.40 38.33
C THR A 60 16.88 34.07 37.60
N HIS A 61 15.63 33.75 37.29
CA HIS A 61 15.32 32.71 36.30
C HIS A 61 15.74 33.23 34.93
N GLN A 62 16.98 32.95 34.54
CA GLN A 62 17.37 33.04 33.15
C GLN A 62 16.61 31.95 32.41
N ALA A 63 15.56 32.35 31.68
CA ALA A 63 14.82 31.47 30.81
C ALA A 63 15.80 30.83 29.83
N ILE A 64 16.03 29.53 30.00
CA ILE A 64 16.79 28.70 29.07
C ILE A 64 16.01 28.69 27.75
N ARG A 65 16.46 29.49 26.78
CA ARG A 65 16.05 29.40 25.36
C ARG A 65 16.71 28.16 24.73
N ALA A 66 16.31 26.95 25.15
CA ALA A 66 16.81 25.70 24.55
C ALA A 66 15.78 24.95 23.69
N SER A 67 14.56 25.46 23.52
CA SER A 67 13.55 24.76 22.72
C SER A 67 13.64 25.04 21.22
N ALA A 68 14.07 26.24 20.81
CA ALA A 68 14.08 26.62 19.39
C ALA A 68 15.17 25.91 18.57
N SER A 69 16.34 25.65 19.15
CA SER A 69 17.46 25.01 18.47
C SER A 69 17.27 23.49 18.31
N VAL A 70 16.60 22.85 19.27
CA VAL A 70 16.27 21.41 19.21
C VAL A 70 15.19 21.15 18.16
N GLU A 71 14.12 21.94 18.12
CA GLU A 71 13.11 21.85 17.05
C GLU A 71 13.70 22.09 15.65
N THR A 72 14.63 23.03 15.50
CA THR A 72 15.26 23.27 14.19
C THR A 72 16.19 22.12 13.76
N LEU A 73 16.84 21.42 14.69
CA LEU A 73 17.72 20.28 14.36
C LEU A 73 16.93 19.03 13.97
N GLU A 74 15.85 18.73 14.69
CA GLU A 74 14.94 17.63 14.35
C GLU A 74 14.25 17.88 12.99
N LYS A 75 13.73 19.11 12.79
CA LYS A 75 13.07 19.49 11.54
C LYS A 75 14.03 19.58 10.34
N THR A 76 15.30 19.93 10.55
CA THR A 76 16.31 19.95 9.48
C THR A 76 16.76 18.53 9.11
N THR A 77 16.84 17.62 10.09
CA THR A 77 17.18 16.21 9.87
C THR A 77 16.08 15.52 9.05
N ASP A 78 14.82 15.84 9.34
CA ASP A 78 13.65 15.33 8.63
C ASP A 78 13.65 15.72 7.13
N VAL A 79 13.85 17.00 6.82
CA VAL A 79 13.93 17.48 5.42
C VAL A 79 15.10 16.85 4.65
N ALA A 80 16.24 16.66 5.31
CA ALA A 80 17.40 16.01 4.68
C ALA A 80 17.13 14.53 4.38
N LEU A 81 16.45 13.82 5.29
CA LEU A 81 16.06 12.43 5.11
C LEU A 81 15.05 12.28 3.97
N VAL A 82 13.99 13.10 3.95
CA VAL A 82 12.99 13.13 2.87
C VAL A 82 13.65 13.36 1.52
N LYS A 83 14.57 14.34 1.43
CA LYS A 83 15.32 14.59 0.19
C LYS A 83 16.19 13.40 -0.23
N LYS A 84 16.78 12.68 0.74
CA LYS A 84 17.54 11.47 0.49
C LYS A 84 16.63 10.36 -0.05
N SER A 85 15.47 10.11 0.56
CA SER A 85 14.46 9.13 0.10
C SER A 85 14.00 9.42 -1.32
N ILE A 86 13.66 10.68 -1.62
CA ILE A 86 13.27 11.10 -2.97
C ILE A 86 14.41 10.83 -3.95
N ASN A 87 15.65 11.18 -3.61
CA ASN A 87 16.79 10.93 -4.49
C ASN A 87 17.07 9.43 -4.66
N THR A 88 16.87 8.60 -3.65
CA THR A 88 16.96 7.14 -3.76
C THR A 88 16.02 6.64 -4.85
N ILE A 89 14.76 7.10 -4.86
CA ILE A 89 13.78 6.74 -5.92
C ILE A 89 14.31 7.17 -7.30
N ARG A 90 14.86 8.38 -7.42
CA ARG A 90 15.42 8.88 -8.70
C ARG A 90 16.55 7.99 -9.20
N PHE A 91 17.52 7.68 -8.34
CA PHE A 91 18.71 6.93 -8.74
C PHE A 91 18.42 5.45 -9.00
N LEU A 92 17.52 4.82 -8.23
CA LEU A 92 17.05 3.46 -8.55
C LEU A 92 16.43 3.40 -9.96
N ALA A 93 15.63 4.40 -10.33
CA ALA A 93 15.04 4.48 -11.65
C ALA A 93 16.09 4.73 -12.75
N ILE A 94 17.02 5.67 -12.54
CA ILE A 94 18.08 5.98 -13.51
C ILE A 94 18.99 4.77 -13.74
N ASP A 95 19.49 4.15 -12.66
CA ASP A 95 20.45 3.04 -12.74
C ASP A 95 19.85 1.81 -13.43
N ALA A 96 18.58 1.50 -13.15
CA ALA A 96 17.89 0.39 -13.80
C ALA A 96 17.65 0.65 -15.30
N VAL A 97 17.24 1.86 -15.66
CA VAL A 97 17.05 2.26 -17.07
C VAL A 97 18.37 2.20 -17.83
N GLU A 98 19.44 2.74 -17.23
CA GLU A 98 20.78 2.75 -17.81
C GLU A 98 21.31 1.33 -18.00
N LYS A 99 21.20 0.48 -16.97
CA LYS A 99 21.62 -0.94 -17.05
C LYS A 99 20.85 -1.71 -18.12
N ALA A 100 19.55 -1.43 -18.27
CA ALA A 100 18.73 -2.05 -19.31
C ALA A 100 19.01 -1.48 -20.70
N ASN A 101 19.73 -0.35 -20.81
CA ASN A 101 19.89 0.45 -22.02
C ASN A 101 18.54 0.74 -22.70
N SER A 102 17.49 0.91 -21.89
CA SER A 102 16.11 1.00 -22.35
C SER A 102 15.21 1.50 -21.21
N GLY A 103 14.39 2.52 -21.47
CA GLY A 103 13.39 3.00 -20.52
C GLY A 103 13.20 4.51 -20.53
N HIS A 104 12.45 5.02 -19.54
CA HIS A 104 12.06 6.43 -19.45
C HIS A 104 12.41 7.00 -18.07
N PRO A 105 13.57 7.66 -17.90
CA PRO A 105 14.01 8.15 -16.60
C PRO A 105 13.35 9.49 -16.21
N GLY A 106 12.85 10.25 -17.18
CA GLY A 106 12.33 11.61 -16.95
C GLY A 106 11.12 11.67 -16.00
N LEU A 107 10.11 10.83 -16.22
CA LEU A 107 8.93 10.78 -15.33
C LEU A 107 9.32 10.35 -13.91
N PRO A 108 10.05 9.23 -13.68
CA PRO A 108 10.53 8.88 -12.34
C PRO A 108 11.29 10.01 -11.64
N MET A 109 12.16 10.74 -12.36
CA MET A 109 12.90 11.86 -11.79
C MET A 109 11.99 13.00 -11.31
N GLY A 110 11.00 13.37 -12.12
CA GLY A 110 10.06 14.45 -11.82
C GLY A 110 9.03 14.09 -10.76
N CYS A 111 8.52 12.87 -10.80
CA CYS A 111 7.43 12.40 -9.93
C CYS A 111 7.91 11.72 -8.64
N ALA A 112 9.22 11.50 -8.44
CA ALA A 112 9.76 10.92 -7.19
C ALA A 112 9.26 11.60 -5.91
N PRO A 113 9.15 12.95 -5.80
CA PRO A 113 8.58 13.60 -4.62
C PRO A 113 7.13 13.19 -4.35
N MET A 114 6.30 13.14 -5.40
CA MET A 114 4.90 12.71 -5.30
C MET A 114 4.81 11.23 -4.93
N GLY A 115 5.64 10.38 -5.54
CA GLY A 115 5.70 8.96 -5.22
C GLY A 115 6.08 8.70 -3.76
N HIS A 116 7.06 9.43 -3.24
CA HIS A 116 7.45 9.35 -1.84
C HIS A 116 6.28 9.67 -0.90
N ILE A 117 5.63 10.82 -1.08
CA ILE A 117 4.49 11.21 -0.23
C ILE A 117 3.36 10.18 -0.32
N LEU A 118 3.02 9.72 -1.53
CA LEU A 118 1.95 8.75 -1.72
C LEU A 118 2.24 7.43 -1.00
N TYR A 119 3.42 6.85 -1.17
CA TYR A 119 3.75 5.55 -0.58
C TYR A 119 4.17 5.61 0.89
N ASP A 120 4.79 6.69 1.35
CA ASP A 120 5.30 6.78 2.72
C ASP A 120 4.27 7.35 3.70
N GLU A 121 3.44 8.29 3.25
CA GLU A 121 2.58 9.08 4.16
C GLU A 121 1.08 8.88 3.92
N VAL A 122 0.65 8.70 2.67
CA VAL A 122 -0.78 8.82 2.32
C VAL A 122 -1.49 7.47 2.18
N MET A 123 -0.94 6.57 1.37
CA MET A 123 -1.66 5.36 0.96
C MET A 123 -1.70 4.31 2.08
N LYS A 124 -2.87 3.71 2.25
CA LYS A 124 -3.08 2.55 3.12
C LYS A 124 -2.89 1.27 2.32
N TYR A 125 -1.77 0.60 2.51
CA TYR A 125 -1.49 -0.67 1.84
C TYR A 125 -0.71 -1.62 2.74
N ASN A 126 -0.65 -2.90 2.34
CA ASN A 126 0.18 -3.90 3.00
C ASN A 126 1.10 -4.54 1.94
N PRO A 127 2.40 -4.23 1.92
CA PRO A 127 3.32 -4.75 0.91
C PRO A 127 3.50 -6.28 1.01
N LYS A 128 3.28 -6.86 2.19
CA LYS A 128 3.31 -8.32 2.42
C LYS A 128 2.00 -9.02 2.06
N ASN A 129 0.94 -8.26 1.79
CA ASN A 129 -0.30 -8.80 1.26
C ASN A 129 -0.88 -7.88 0.18
N PRO A 130 -0.37 -7.96 -1.06
CA PRO A 130 -0.89 -7.22 -2.20
C PRO A 130 -2.35 -7.53 -2.54
N TYR A 131 -2.93 -8.59 -1.95
CA TYR A 131 -4.32 -8.99 -2.18
C TYR A 131 -5.27 -8.54 -1.06
N TRP A 132 -4.79 -7.75 -0.09
CA TRP A 132 -5.64 -7.19 0.96
C TRP A 132 -6.79 -6.38 0.33
N PHE A 133 -8.02 -6.81 0.60
CA PHE A 133 -9.22 -6.27 -0.05
C PHE A 133 -9.34 -4.74 0.05
N ASN A 134 -9.14 -4.20 1.26
CA ASN A 134 -9.43 -2.81 1.60
C ASN A 134 -8.17 -1.92 1.63
N ARG A 135 -7.17 -2.22 0.79
CA ARG A 135 -6.01 -1.36 0.52
C ARG A 135 -6.37 -0.23 -0.45
N ASP A 136 -5.64 0.87 -0.44
CA ASP A 136 -5.74 1.87 -1.50
C ASP A 136 -5.17 1.32 -2.80
N ARG A 137 -5.72 1.78 -3.93
CA ARG A 137 -5.39 1.29 -5.27
C ARG A 137 -4.58 2.34 -6.02
N PHE A 138 -3.31 2.06 -6.27
CA PHE A 138 -2.46 2.93 -7.07
C PHE A 138 -2.44 2.50 -8.54
N VAL A 139 -2.72 3.44 -9.45
CA VAL A 139 -2.65 3.21 -10.90
C VAL A 139 -1.72 4.21 -11.56
N LEU A 140 -0.58 3.73 -12.07
CA LEU A 140 0.31 4.55 -12.90
C LEU A 140 -0.22 4.63 -14.34
N SER A 141 -1.12 5.58 -14.62
CA SER A 141 -1.68 5.70 -15.98
C SER A 141 -0.64 6.06 -17.05
N ALA A 142 0.42 6.77 -16.66
CA ALA A 142 1.58 7.03 -17.51
C ALA A 142 2.58 5.86 -17.43
N GLY A 143 2.15 4.68 -17.89
CA GLY A 143 2.87 3.41 -17.69
C GLY A 143 4.31 3.37 -18.18
N HIS A 144 4.70 4.26 -19.10
CA HIS A 144 6.08 4.35 -19.58
C HIS A 144 7.08 4.69 -18.44
N GLY A 145 6.60 5.35 -17.37
CA GLY A 145 7.36 5.66 -16.16
C GLY A 145 7.40 4.52 -15.13
N CYS A 146 7.22 3.26 -15.55
CA CYS A 146 7.09 2.09 -14.67
C CYS A 146 8.20 1.93 -13.63
N MET A 147 9.44 2.36 -13.92
CA MET A 147 10.53 2.32 -12.95
C MET A 147 10.27 3.14 -11.69
N LEU A 148 9.42 4.18 -11.76
CA LEU A 148 8.95 4.86 -10.55
C LEU A 148 8.17 3.90 -9.65
N GLN A 149 7.18 3.20 -10.22
CA GLN A 149 6.34 2.27 -9.48
C GLN A 149 7.16 1.09 -8.93
N TYR A 150 8.07 0.53 -9.72
CA TYR A 150 8.93 -0.55 -9.25
C TYR A 150 9.88 -0.11 -8.12
N ALA A 151 10.49 1.07 -8.22
CA ALA A 151 11.32 1.61 -7.15
C ALA A 151 10.52 1.85 -5.86
N LEU A 152 9.30 2.38 -5.96
CA LEU A 152 8.40 2.58 -4.82
C LEU A 152 7.99 1.26 -4.18
N MET A 153 7.61 0.26 -4.99
CA MET A 153 7.25 -1.08 -4.51
C MET A 153 8.42 -1.76 -3.81
N HIS A 154 9.63 -1.66 -4.37
CA HIS A 154 10.84 -2.18 -3.76
C HIS A 154 11.10 -1.55 -2.39
N LEU A 155 11.09 -0.22 -2.30
CA LEU A 155 11.34 0.52 -1.06
C LEU A 155 10.23 0.28 -0.02
N ALA A 156 8.98 0.12 -0.47
CA ALA A 156 7.86 -0.24 0.37
C ALA A 156 7.91 -1.70 0.87
N GLY A 157 8.80 -2.53 0.33
CA GLY A 157 9.03 -3.91 0.79
C GLY A 157 8.11 -4.95 0.17
N TYR A 158 7.62 -4.72 -1.05
CA TYR A 158 6.88 -5.72 -1.81
C TYR A 158 7.80 -6.89 -2.20
N ASP A 159 7.38 -8.12 -1.92
CA ASP A 159 8.20 -9.29 -2.23
C ASP A 159 8.34 -9.57 -3.74
N SER A 160 7.46 -8.94 -4.54
CA SER A 160 7.44 -9.03 -6.01
C SER A 160 8.51 -8.20 -6.71
N VAL A 161 9.15 -7.26 -6.00
CA VAL A 161 10.16 -6.37 -6.58
C VAL A 161 11.34 -6.24 -5.61
N GLN A 162 12.28 -7.17 -5.72
CA GLN A 162 13.55 -7.11 -5.01
C GLN A 162 14.59 -6.31 -5.79
N GLU A 163 15.77 -6.10 -5.20
CA GLU A 163 16.84 -5.34 -5.83
C GLU A 163 17.30 -5.99 -7.15
N GLU A 164 17.37 -7.33 -7.19
CA GLU A 164 17.68 -8.13 -8.37
C GLU A 164 16.64 -7.98 -9.49
N ASP A 165 15.38 -7.76 -9.14
CA ASP A 165 14.31 -7.51 -10.11
C ASP A 165 14.49 -6.12 -10.74
N LEU A 166 14.85 -5.09 -9.95
CA LEU A 166 15.19 -3.77 -10.51
C LEU A 166 16.41 -3.84 -11.43
N ARG A 167 17.44 -4.62 -11.03
CA ARG A 167 18.62 -4.87 -11.88
C ARG A 167 18.24 -5.61 -13.16
N SER A 168 17.16 -6.38 -13.16
CA SER A 168 16.68 -7.16 -14.31
C SER A 168 15.59 -6.44 -15.10
N PHE A 169 15.44 -5.12 -14.92
CA PHE A 169 14.47 -4.31 -15.65
C PHE A 169 14.51 -4.56 -17.17
N ARG A 170 13.32 -4.80 -17.76
CA ARG A 170 13.12 -5.07 -19.19
C ARG A 170 13.85 -6.32 -19.72
N GLN A 171 14.33 -7.19 -18.85
CA GLN A 171 14.97 -8.43 -19.26
C GLN A 171 13.94 -9.57 -19.37
N TRP A 172 14.27 -10.58 -20.17
CA TRP A 172 13.43 -11.76 -20.34
C TRP A 172 13.23 -12.50 -19.01
N GLY A 173 11.98 -12.85 -18.70
CA GLY A 173 11.61 -13.55 -17.45
C GLY A 173 11.74 -12.70 -16.18
N SER A 174 11.93 -11.39 -16.32
CA SER A 174 11.93 -10.46 -15.18
C SER A 174 10.52 -10.11 -14.75
N LYS A 175 10.35 -9.82 -13.45
CA LYS A 175 9.10 -9.29 -12.87
C LYS A 175 8.96 -7.77 -13.03
N THR A 176 9.86 -7.13 -13.78
CA THR A 176 9.93 -5.69 -14.00
C THR A 176 9.89 -5.37 -15.51
N PRO A 177 8.76 -5.67 -16.18
CA PRO A 177 8.59 -5.43 -17.62
C PRO A 177 8.67 -3.94 -18.00
N GLY A 178 8.71 -3.68 -19.31
CA GLY A 178 8.88 -2.31 -19.83
C GLY A 178 7.70 -1.37 -19.61
N HIS A 179 6.55 -1.91 -19.21
CA HIS A 179 5.36 -1.22 -18.71
C HIS A 179 4.76 -2.06 -17.57
N PRO A 180 3.96 -1.50 -16.65
CA PRO A 180 3.37 -2.24 -15.54
C PRO A 180 2.39 -3.30 -16.06
N GLU A 181 2.53 -4.54 -15.60
CA GLU A 181 1.70 -5.68 -15.99
C GLU A 181 1.17 -6.38 -14.74
N ASN A 182 -0.16 -6.40 -14.56
CA ASN A 182 -0.78 -6.93 -13.33
C ASN A 182 -0.69 -8.46 -13.20
N PHE A 183 -0.53 -9.15 -14.33
CA PHE A 183 -0.42 -10.59 -14.40
C PHE A 183 1.01 -11.08 -14.11
N GLU A 184 2.00 -10.17 -14.15
CA GLU A 184 3.41 -10.48 -13.95
C GLU A 184 3.89 -10.03 -12.55
N THR A 185 3.55 -8.80 -12.14
CA THR A 185 4.10 -8.19 -10.91
C THR A 185 3.01 -8.02 -9.83
N PRO A 186 2.93 -8.89 -8.81
CA PRO A 186 2.00 -8.70 -7.70
C PRO A 186 2.15 -7.32 -7.05
N GLY A 187 1.05 -6.59 -6.89
CA GLY A 187 1.04 -5.19 -6.41
C GLY A 187 0.91 -4.14 -7.53
N VAL A 188 1.11 -4.52 -8.79
CA VAL A 188 0.63 -3.73 -9.93
C VAL A 188 -0.85 -4.04 -10.14
N GLU A 189 -1.71 -3.02 -9.96
CA GLU A 189 -3.16 -3.21 -9.99
C GLU A 189 -3.69 -3.52 -11.40
N VAL A 190 -3.22 -2.77 -12.40
CA VAL A 190 -3.68 -2.88 -13.79
C VAL A 190 -2.54 -2.76 -14.77
N THR A 191 -2.65 -3.47 -15.89
CA THR A 191 -1.72 -3.32 -17.00
C THR A 191 -1.92 -1.97 -17.67
N THR A 192 -0.84 -1.18 -17.78
CA THR A 192 -0.84 0.13 -18.44
C THR A 192 0.26 0.19 -19.51
N GLY A 193 0.40 1.33 -20.18
CA GLY A 193 1.32 1.51 -21.31
C GLY A 193 0.62 2.24 -22.45
N PRO A 194 -0.50 1.71 -22.99
CA PRO A 194 -1.39 2.48 -23.85
C PRO A 194 -1.97 3.67 -23.08
N LEU A 195 -1.61 4.88 -23.50
CA LEU A 195 -2.01 6.11 -22.81
C LEU A 195 -3.54 6.24 -22.71
N GLY A 196 -4.00 6.74 -21.57
CA GLY A 196 -5.42 6.93 -21.27
C GLY A 196 -6.12 5.71 -20.65
N GLN A 197 -5.63 4.49 -20.83
CA GLN A 197 -6.28 3.30 -20.28
C GLN A 197 -6.18 3.21 -18.77
N GLY A 198 -5.04 3.59 -18.18
CA GLY A 198 -4.85 3.52 -16.73
C GLY A 198 -5.84 4.38 -15.96
N ILE A 199 -6.08 5.63 -16.39
CA ILE A 199 -7.07 6.50 -15.74
C ILE A 199 -8.50 5.97 -15.92
N ALA A 200 -8.83 5.38 -17.08
CA ALA A 200 -10.13 4.74 -17.28
C ALA A 200 -10.32 3.54 -16.34
N ASN A 201 -9.27 2.74 -16.12
CA ASN A 201 -9.28 1.65 -15.16
C ASN A 201 -9.44 2.16 -13.72
N ALA A 202 -8.75 3.24 -13.34
CA ALA A 202 -8.89 3.86 -12.03
C ALA A 202 -10.35 4.35 -11.78
N VAL A 203 -11.01 4.91 -12.79
CA VAL A 203 -12.45 5.25 -12.70
C VAL A 203 -13.29 4.00 -12.40
N GLY A 204 -13.02 2.88 -13.07
CA GLY A 204 -13.72 1.62 -12.82
C GLY A 204 -13.46 1.05 -11.41
N LEU A 205 -12.23 1.15 -10.92
CA LEU A 205 -11.85 0.74 -9.56
C LEU A 205 -12.54 1.60 -8.50
N ALA A 206 -12.56 2.93 -8.67
CA ALA A 206 -13.28 3.85 -7.78
C ALA A 206 -14.80 3.61 -7.80
N LEU A 207 -15.36 3.31 -8.98
CA LEU A 207 -16.77 2.94 -9.10
C LEU A 207 -17.09 1.65 -8.33
N ALA A 208 -16.20 0.66 -8.40
CA ALA A 208 -16.34 -0.60 -7.65
C ALA A 208 -16.29 -0.36 -6.13
N GLU A 209 -15.35 0.47 -5.66
CA GLU A 209 -15.28 0.88 -4.24
C GLU A 209 -16.58 1.52 -3.78
N LYS A 210 -17.05 2.57 -4.47
CA LYS A 210 -18.30 3.26 -4.12
C LYS A 210 -19.51 2.35 -4.18
N HIS A 211 -19.58 1.44 -5.15
CA HIS A 211 -20.67 0.48 -5.26
C HIS A 211 -20.69 -0.50 -4.07
N LEU A 212 -19.52 -1.04 -3.70
CA LEU A 212 -19.42 -1.99 -2.58
C LEU A 212 -19.67 -1.30 -1.24
N ALA A 213 -19.12 -0.10 -1.03
CA ALA A 213 -19.40 0.71 0.14
C ALA A 213 -20.91 0.97 0.31
N ALA A 214 -21.60 1.39 -0.76
CA ALA A 214 -23.05 1.64 -0.71
C ALA A 214 -23.88 0.38 -0.42
N ARG A 215 -23.38 -0.81 -0.78
CA ARG A 215 -24.10 -2.07 -0.56
C ARG A 215 -23.85 -2.70 0.80
N PHE A 216 -22.67 -2.48 1.39
CA PHE A 216 -22.24 -3.25 2.55
C PHE A 216 -21.90 -2.40 3.79
N ASN A 217 -21.55 -1.12 3.63
CA ASN A 217 -21.32 -0.26 4.80
C ASN A 217 -22.65 -0.02 5.54
N LYS A 218 -22.56 0.09 6.85
CA LYS A 218 -23.66 0.45 7.76
C LYS A 218 -23.30 1.74 8.49
N PRO A 219 -24.28 2.49 9.03
CA PRO A 219 -24.02 3.74 9.74
C PRO A 219 -23.04 3.62 10.92
N ASP A 220 -22.92 2.42 11.49
CA ASP A 220 -22.06 2.08 12.62
C ASP A 220 -20.80 1.30 12.21
N SER A 221 -20.64 0.95 10.93
CA SER A 221 -19.52 0.13 10.44
C SER A 221 -19.23 0.34 8.95
N GLU A 222 -18.13 1.04 8.67
CA GLU A 222 -17.60 1.21 7.32
C GLU A 222 -16.54 0.13 7.06
N ILE A 223 -16.88 -0.87 6.25
CA ILE A 223 -15.98 -1.99 5.94
C ILE A 223 -15.25 -1.82 4.60
N VAL A 224 -15.77 -0.95 3.73
CA VAL A 224 -15.13 -0.51 2.50
C VAL A 224 -14.89 0.99 2.61
N ASP A 225 -13.64 1.39 2.79
CA ASP A 225 -13.23 2.79 3.04
C ASP A 225 -11.89 3.14 2.35
N HIS A 226 -11.43 2.29 1.43
CA HIS A 226 -10.20 2.54 0.68
C HIS A 226 -10.40 3.56 -0.44
N TYR A 227 -9.28 4.11 -0.93
CA TYR A 227 -9.24 5.05 -2.04
C TYR A 227 -8.64 4.42 -3.30
N THR A 228 -8.96 5.02 -4.46
CA THR A 228 -8.39 4.71 -5.77
C THR A 228 -7.97 6.01 -6.44
#